data_AF-A0A3N2NPS7-F1
#
_entry.id   AF-A0A3N2NPS7-F1
#
_cell.length_a   1.000
_cell.length_b   1.000
_cell.length_c   1.000
_cell.angle_alpha   90.00
_cell.angle_beta   90.00
_cell.angle_gamma   90.00
#
_symmetry.space_group_name_H-M   'P 1'
#
loop_
_entity.id
_entity.type
_entity.pdbx_description
1 polymer ?
#
loop_
_entity_poly.entity_id
_entity_poly.type
_entity_poly.pdbx_seq_one_letter_code
_entity_poly.pdbx_strand_id
1 'polypeptide(L)'
;MVSSFAFAESSYDISELYSVIRAPTGTKAVGSYDKTIEVKYILTPTKVDTGKYIVEVKKIGDNLYQIKDSEICVETRYCHEWASFSEKVVLIIESNYGYSKGKIIFD
;
A
#
# COMPACT_ATOMS: atom_id res chain seq x y z
N MET A 1 -38.87 3.59 3.35
CA MET A 1 -37.68 3.51 4.22
C MET A 1 -36.51 3.19 3.33
N VAL A 2 -35.58 4.14 3.15
CA VAL A 2 -34.35 3.88 2.39
C VAL A 2 -33.45 3.06 3.31
N SER A 3 -33.32 1.77 3.02
CA SER A 3 -32.36 0.89 3.69
C SER A 3 -30.96 1.42 3.35
N SER A 4 -30.33 2.08 4.33
CA SER A 4 -28.91 2.39 4.28
C SER A 4 -28.17 1.04 4.31
N PHE A 5 -27.68 0.61 3.15
CA PHE A 5 -26.63 -0.38 3.11
C PHE A 5 -25.41 0.32 3.72
N ALA A 6 -25.12 0.05 4.98
CA ALA A 6 -23.81 0.34 5.53
C ALA A 6 -22.82 -0.54 4.75
N PHE A 7 -22.08 0.06 3.82
CA PHE A 7 -20.87 -0.58 3.32
C PHE A 7 -19.99 -0.85 4.54
N ALA A 8 -19.62 -2.11 4.72
CA ALA A 8 -18.73 -2.46 5.81
C ALA A 8 -17.36 -1.92 5.44
N GLU A 9 -16.90 -0.87 6.11
CA GLU A 9 -15.56 -0.33 5.94
C GLU A 9 -14.54 -1.47 6.10
N SER A 10 -13.79 -1.77 5.05
CA SER A 10 -12.75 -2.79 5.07
C SER A 10 -11.47 -2.20 5.65
N SER A 11 -11.06 -2.70 6.81
CA SER A 11 -9.87 -2.21 7.52
C SER A 11 -8.77 -3.28 7.57
N TYR A 12 -7.56 -2.89 7.17
CA TYR A 12 -6.40 -3.77 7.11
C TYR A 12 -5.19 -3.18 7.84
N ASP A 13 -4.41 -4.05 8.47
CA ASP A 13 -3.17 -3.65 9.15
C ASP A 13 -2.07 -3.31 8.14
N ILE A 14 -1.31 -2.27 8.45
CA ILE A 14 -0.11 -1.88 7.71
C ILE A 14 1.08 -2.70 8.22
N SER A 15 1.72 -3.46 7.34
CA SER A 15 2.94 -4.24 7.65
C SER A 15 4.21 -3.42 7.47
N GLU A 16 4.31 -2.67 6.37
CA GLU A 16 5.50 -1.89 6.01
C GLU A 16 5.15 -0.66 5.17
N LEU A 17 6.02 0.35 5.26
CA LEU A 17 5.97 1.57 4.48
C LEU A 17 7.24 1.64 3.64
N TYR A 18 7.10 1.94 2.35
CA TYR A 18 8.23 2.04 1.44
C TYR A 18 8.26 3.39 0.74
N SER A 19 9.47 3.89 0.45
CA SER A 19 9.65 4.77 -0.70
C SER A 19 9.74 3.92 -1.97
N VAL A 20 9.15 4.41 -3.07
CA VAL A 20 9.07 3.70 -4.34
C VAL A 20 9.75 4.47 -5.48
N ILE A 21 10.56 3.76 -6.25
CA ILE A 21 11.16 4.27 -7.48
C ILE A 21 10.69 3.39 -8.65
N ARG A 22 10.21 4.00 -9.73
CA ARG A 22 9.90 3.26 -10.96
C ARG A 22 11.19 2.88 -11.66
N ALA A 23 11.38 1.58 -11.90
CA ALA A 23 12.55 1.09 -12.59
C ALA A 23 12.45 1.37 -14.11
N PRO A 24 13.57 1.61 -14.80
CA PRO A 24 13.61 1.66 -16.26
C PRO A 24 13.06 0.37 -16.90
N THR A 25 12.41 0.48 -18.05
CA THR A 25 11.91 -0.67 -18.80
C THR A 25 13.03 -1.68 -19.09
N GLY A 26 12.77 -2.97 -18.85
CA GLY A 26 13.75 -4.04 -19.04
C GLY A 26 14.68 -4.27 -17.85
N THR A 27 14.52 -3.54 -16.73
CA THR A 27 15.25 -3.82 -15.49
C THR A 27 14.93 -5.22 -14.97
N LYS A 28 15.95 -5.96 -14.56
CA LYS A 28 15.83 -7.30 -13.98
C LYS A 28 16.53 -7.37 -12.62
N ALA A 29 15.96 -8.14 -11.70
CA ALA A 29 16.62 -8.59 -10.48
C ALA A 29 16.80 -10.11 -10.52
N VAL A 30 17.76 -10.64 -9.76
CA VAL A 30 17.90 -12.08 -9.56
C VAL A 30 17.15 -12.45 -8.28
N GLY A 31 16.12 -13.27 -8.40
CA GLY A 31 15.34 -13.76 -7.27
C GLY A 31 16.05 -14.88 -6.51
N SER A 32 15.51 -15.26 -5.36
CA SER A 32 16.11 -16.23 -4.42
C SER A 32 16.32 -17.65 -4.95
N TYR A 33 15.82 -17.96 -6.16
CA TYR A 33 15.97 -19.24 -6.85
C TYR A 33 16.84 -19.11 -8.12
N ASP A 34 17.76 -18.14 -8.14
CA ASP A 34 18.68 -17.84 -9.25
C ASP A 34 18.00 -17.49 -10.59
N LYS A 35 16.70 -17.22 -10.57
CA LYS A 35 15.93 -16.81 -11.75
C LYS A 35 15.84 -15.29 -11.83
N THR A 36 15.97 -14.75 -13.04
CA THR A 36 15.72 -13.32 -13.26
C THR A 36 14.22 -13.01 -13.22
N ILE A 37 13.85 -11.94 -12.53
CA ILE A 37 12.50 -11.37 -12.48
C ILE A 37 12.53 -9.96 -13.08
N GLU A 38 11.50 -9.60 -13.84
CA GLU A 38 11.34 -8.23 -14.32
C GLU A 38 10.94 -7.30 -13.16
N VAL A 39 11.61 -6.17 -13.05
CA VAL A 39 11.42 -5.21 -11.96
C VAL A 39 10.71 -3.98 -12.51
N LYS A 40 9.51 -3.71 -11.98
CA LYS A 40 8.75 -2.50 -12.28
C LYS A 40 8.99 -1.37 -11.28
N TYR A 41 9.13 -1.74 -10.01
CA TYR A 41 9.30 -0.82 -8.89
C TYR A 41 10.40 -1.35 -7.95
N ILE A 42 11.20 -0.42 -7.43
CA ILE A 42 12.18 -0.68 -6.36
C ILE A 42 11.61 -0.05 -5.09
N LEU A 43 11.53 -0.84 -4.02
CA LEU A 43 10.96 -0.45 -2.73
C LEU A 43 12.07 -0.35 -1.69
N THR A 44 12.14 0.76 -0.97
CA THR A 44 13.07 0.96 0.15
C THR A 44 12.28 1.24 1.42
N PRO A 45 12.46 0.47 2.52
CA PRO A 45 11.74 0.74 3.77
C PRO A 45 11.92 2.20 4.20
N THR A 46 10.84 2.84 4.61
CA THR A 46 10.86 4.25 4.99
C THR A 46 10.02 4.49 6.23
N LYS A 47 10.08 5.71 6.75
CA LYS A 47 9.27 6.17 7.86
C LYS A 47 8.31 7.25 7.39
N VAL A 48 7.10 7.22 7.92
CA VAL A 48 6.08 8.25 7.73
C VAL A 48 5.70 8.78 9.10
N ASP A 49 5.44 10.09 9.19
CA ASP A 49 4.99 10.68 10.44
C ASP A 49 3.72 9.99 10.93
N THR A 50 3.62 9.82 12.25
CA THR A 50 2.42 9.27 12.87
C THR A 50 1.28 10.27 12.71
N GLY A 51 0.10 9.78 12.34
CA GLY A 51 -1.04 10.65 12.09
C GLY A 51 -2.17 9.95 11.34
N LYS A 52 -3.24 10.72 11.10
CA LYS A 52 -4.38 10.31 10.29
C LYS A 52 -4.40 11.13 9.01
N TYR A 53 -4.44 10.43 7.88
CA TYR A 53 -4.40 11.01 6.54
C TYR A 53 -5.60 10.52 5.74
N ILE A 54 -6.08 11.37 4.83
CA ILE A 54 -7.04 10.99 3.79
C ILE A 54 -6.30 11.09 2.47
N VAL A 55 -6.11 9.97 1.80
CA VAL A 55 -5.27 9.88 0.61
C VAL A 55 -5.97 9.07 -0.48
N GLU A 56 -5.54 9.23 -1.72
CA GLU A 56 -5.91 8.33 -2.82
C GLU A 56 -4.80 7.30 -2.99
N VAL A 57 -5.15 6.02 -3.07
CA VAL A 57 -4.20 4.93 -3.26
C VAL A 57 -4.51 4.10 -4.48
N LYS A 58 -3.47 3.58 -5.13
CA LYS A 58 -3.58 2.66 -6.25
C LYS A 58 -2.85 1.36 -5.95
N LYS A 59 -3.49 0.21 -6.18
CA LYS A 59 -2.83 -1.09 -6.08
C LYS A 59 -1.74 -1.22 -7.14
N ILE A 60 -0.51 -1.48 -6.72
CA ILE A 60 0.66 -1.65 -7.59
C ILE A 60 1.32 -3.04 -7.48
N GLY A 61 0.98 -3.79 -6.42
CA GLY A 61 1.41 -5.16 -6.18
C GLY A 61 0.41 -5.86 -5.27
N ASP A 62 0.71 -7.08 -4.85
CA ASP A 62 -0.12 -7.78 -3.87
C ASP A 62 0.07 -7.18 -2.48
N ASN A 63 -1.05 -6.84 -1.84
CA ASN A 63 -1.09 -6.08 -0.59
C ASN A 63 -0.34 -4.73 -0.63
N LEU A 64 0.07 -4.25 -1.81
CA LEU A 64 0.94 -3.09 -1.96
C LEU A 64 0.22 -1.97 -2.73
N TYR A 65 0.05 -0.84 -2.06
CA TYR A 65 -0.70 0.30 -2.56
C TYR A 65 0.18 1.54 -2.57
N GLN A 66 0.28 2.21 -3.71
CA GLN A 66 1.00 3.48 -3.84
C GLN A 66 0.04 4.63 -3.52
N ILE A 67 0.47 5.57 -2.68
CA ILE A 67 -0.23 6.84 -2.49
C ILE A 67 -0.05 7.67 -3.77
N LYS A 68 -1.16 8.12 -4.36
CA LYS A 68 -1.16 8.91 -5.58
C LYS A 68 -0.37 10.20 -5.39
N ASP A 69 0.38 10.58 -6.42
CA ASP A 69 1.24 11.76 -6.44
C ASP A 69 2.31 11.79 -5.32
N SER A 70 2.66 10.61 -4.80
CA SER A 70 3.66 10.41 -3.75
C SER A 70 4.60 9.25 -4.09
N GLU A 71 5.80 9.32 -3.51
CA GLU A 71 6.78 8.23 -3.53
C GLU A 71 6.54 7.21 -2.41
N ILE A 72 5.45 7.32 -1.64
CA ILE A 72 5.15 6.41 -0.54
C ILE A 72 4.24 5.27 -0.98
N CYS A 73 4.59 4.05 -0.60
CA CYS A 73 3.75 2.87 -0.70
C CYS A 73 3.44 2.30 0.68
N VAL A 74 2.24 1.75 0.80
CA VAL A 74 1.70 1.08 1.98
C VAL A 74 1.57 -0.39 1.66
N GLU A 75 2.31 -1.23 2.38
CA GLU A 75 2.11 -2.68 2.38
C GLU A 75 1.16 -3.05 3.51
N THR A 76 0.19 -3.88 3.17
CA THR A 76 -0.90 -4.30 4.04
C THR A 76 -0.77 -5.78 4.38
N ARG A 77 -1.52 -6.23 5.38
CA ARG A 77 -1.70 -7.66 5.64
C ARG A 77 -3.03 -8.15 5.12
N TYR A 78 -2.97 -9.16 4.25
CA TYR A 78 -4.15 -9.90 3.77
C TYR A 78 -5.25 -8.97 3.22
N CYS A 79 -4.87 -7.95 2.46
CA CYS A 79 -5.81 -7.02 1.86
C CYS A 79 -6.37 -7.58 0.56
N HIS A 80 -7.69 -7.59 0.46
CA HIS A 80 -8.41 -8.10 -0.70
C HIS A 80 -8.95 -6.99 -1.61
N GLU A 81 -8.67 -5.72 -1.29
CA GLU A 81 -9.16 -4.57 -2.06
C GLU A 81 -8.38 -4.37 -3.36
N TRP A 82 -9.09 -4.14 -4.46
CA TRP A 82 -8.48 -4.08 -5.79
C TRP A 82 -7.90 -2.70 -6.14
N ALA A 83 -8.41 -1.60 -5.58
CA ALA A 83 -7.96 -0.21 -5.74
C ALA A 83 -7.30 0.12 -7.09
N SER A 84 -7.92 -0.27 -8.20
CA SER A 84 -7.27 -0.29 -9.52
C SER A 84 -7.29 1.08 -10.21
N PHE A 85 -8.27 1.93 -9.87
CA PHE A 85 -8.48 3.25 -10.49
C PHE A 85 -8.22 4.43 -9.54
N SER A 86 -7.43 4.20 -8.49
CA SER A 86 -7.26 5.10 -7.33
C SER A 86 -8.51 5.13 -6.46
N GLU A 87 -8.38 4.73 -5.20
CA GLU A 87 -9.45 4.74 -4.22
C GLU A 87 -9.09 5.66 -3.06
N LYS A 88 -10.07 6.43 -2.61
CA LYS A 88 -9.89 7.32 -1.46
C LYS A 88 -10.00 6.50 -0.19
N VAL A 89 -8.96 6.55 0.64
CA VAL A 89 -8.85 5.75 1.86
C VAL A 89 -8.49 6.62 3.05
N VAL A 90 -8.78 6.12 4.23
CA VAL A 90 -8.25 6.66 5.48
C VAL A 90 -7.01 5.87 5.87
N LEU A 91 -5.87 6.55 5.98
CA LEU A 91 -4.60 5.98 6.40
C LEU A 91 -4.27 6.47 7.81
N ILE A 92 -4.10 5.55 8.76
CA ILE A 92 -3.73 5.83 10.14
C ILE A 92 -2.35 5.23 10.37
N ILE A 93 -1.36 6.08 10.64
CA ILE A 93 0.01 5.68 11.00
C ILE A 93 0.17 5.83 12.50
N GLU A 94 0.31 4.71 13.20
CA GLU A 94 0.44 4.66 14.67
C GLU A 94 1.91 4.50 15.10
N SER A 95 2.71 3.81 14.28
CA SER A 95 4.11 3.52 14.57
C SER A 95 4.87 3.23 13.28
N ASN A 96 6.18 3.46 13.27
CA ASN A 96 7.08 3.01 12.20
C ASN A 96 7.78 1.67 12.51
N TYR A 97 7.40 1.03 13.62
CA TYR A 97 8.02 -0.19 14.13
C TYR A 97 6.95 -1.17 14.62
N GLY A 98 7.34 -2.44 14.76
CA GLY A 98 6.50 -3.48 15.31
C GLY A 98 5.73 -4.25 14.24
N TYR A 99 4.82 -5.12 14.70
CA TYR A 99 4.06 -5.99 13.82
C TYR A 99 3.08 -5.18 12.97
N SER A 100 2.26 -4.30 13.54
CA SER A 100 1.41 -3.37 12.80
C SER A 100 1.92 -1.94 12.95
N LYS A 101 1.95 -1.21 11.85
CA LYS A 101 2.33 0.21 11.78
C LYS A 101 1.13 1.16 11.79
N GLY A 102 -0.07 0.58 11.77
CA GLY A 102 -1.34 1.29 11.77
C GLY A 102 -2.33 0.61 10.83
N LYS A 103 -3.25 1.39 10.26
CA LYS A 103 -4.37 0.86 9.47
C LYS A 103 -4.62 1.63 8.20
N ILE A 104 -5.03 0.91 7.17
CA ILE A 104 -5.68 1.47 5.99
C ILE A 104 -7.15 1.06 6.01
N ILE A 105 -8.05 1.99 5.71
CA ILE A 105 -9.49 1.77 5.72
C ILE A 105 -10.04 2.18 4.36
N PHE A 106 -10.68 1.22 3.70
CA PHE A 106 -11.40 1.38 2.44
C PHE A 106 -12.90 1.51 2.74
N ASP A 107 -13.58 2.38 2.00
CA ASP A 107 -15.04 2.61 2.06
C ASP A 107 -15.78 1.65 1.12
#